data_AF-A0A935GX25-F1
#
_entry.id   AF-A0A935GX25-F1
#
_cell.length_a   1.000
_cell.length_b   1.000
_cell.length_c   1.000
_cell.angle_alpha   90.00
_cell.angle_beta   90.00
_cell.angle_gamma   90.00
#
_symmetry.space_group_name_H-M   'P 1'
#
loop_
_entity.id
_entity.type
_entity.pdbx_description
1 polymer ?
#
loop_
_entity_poly.entity_id
_entity_poly.type
_entity_poly.pdbx_seq_one_letter_code
_entity_poly.pdbx_strand_id
1 'polypeptide(L)'
;HPSVLNPLWYAGAFGIGLLAGSLGDAISLGFVEETEVQVGEHLQSHLQALPDGDHVSRAIVAQMHADELRHAHDARVAGAADLPQPIKDLMRMAAKVMTTVVQRGG
;
A
#
# COMPACT_ATOMS: atom_id res chain seq x y z
N HIS A 1 21.77 15.60 -42.88
CA HIS A 1 21.82 14.16 -42.55
C HIS A 1 20.78 13.89 -41.47
N PRO A 2 19.77 13.05 -41.69
CA PRO A 2 18.85 12.69 -40.62
C PRO A 2 19.59 11.78 -39.64
N SER A 3 19.73 12.24 -38.40
CA SER A 3 20.50 11.55 -37.37
C SER A 3 19.77 10.27 -36.96
N VAL A 4 20.39 9.10 -37.22
CA VAL A 4 19.90 7.77 -36.83
C VAL A 4 19.80 7.62 -35.30
N LEU A 5 20.49 8.48 -34.55
CA LEU A 5 20.45 8.56 -33.09
C LEU A 5 19.12 9.10 -32.55
N ASN A 6 18.39 9.95 -33.30
CA ASN A 6 17.07 10.43 -32.89
C ASN A 6 16.02 9.32 -32.78
N PRO A 7 15.82 8.47 -33.82
CA PRO A 7 14.86 7.36 -33.72
C PRO A 7 15.20 6.39 -32.58
N LEU A 8 16.49 6.12 -32.31
CA LEU A 8 16.91 5.27 -31.20
C LEU A 8 16.55 5.91 -29.84
N TRP A 9 16.78 7.22 -29.69
CA TRP A 9 16.43 7.95 -28.48
C TRP A 9 14.92 7.97 -28.24
N TYR A 10 14.12 8.25 -29.28
CA TYR A 10 12.66 8.23 -29.20
C TYR A 10 12.12 6.82 -28.90
N ALA A 11 12.68 5.77 -29.52
CA ALA A 11 12.31 4.39 -29.23
C ALA A 11 12.66 3.99 -27.77
N GLY A 12 13.82 4.43 -27.27
CA GLY A 12 14.22 4.22 -25.88
C GLY A 12 13.30 4.95 -24.89
N ALA A 13 13.02 6.22 -25.13
CA ALA A 13 12.11 7.01 -24.30
C ALA A 13 10.67 6.46 -24.32
N PHE A 14 10.20 6.00 -25.49
CA PHE A 14 8.91 5.35 -25.64
C PHE A 14 8.86 3.99 -24.92
N GLY A 15 9.93 3.20 -25.00
CA GLY A 15 10.06 1.94 -24.25
C GLY A 15 10.02 2.15 -22.74
N ILE A 16 10.73 3.16 -22.23
CA ILE A 16 10.66 3.57 -20.82
C ILE A 16 9.24 4.04 -20.45
N GLY A 17 8.58 4.81 -21.33
CA GLY A 17 7.21 5.27 -21.13
C GLY A 17 6.19 4.13 -21.07
N LEU A 18 6.32 3.13 -21.94
CA LEU A 18 5.47 1.92 -21.93
C LEU A 18 5.71 1.05 -20.69
N LEU A 19 6.97 0.91 -20.29
CA LEU A 19 7.31 0.20 -19.05
C LEU A 19 6.77 0.94 -17.83
N ALA A 20 6.94 2.27 -17.75
CA ALA A 20 6.38 3.08 -16.67
C ALA A 20 4.84 3.04 -16.65
N GLY A 21 4.18 3.01 -17.82
CA GLY A 21 2.73 2.91 -17.94
C GLY A 21 2.18 1.56 -17.47
N SER A 22 2.83 0.45 -17.85
CA SER A 22 2.43 -0.90 -17.40
C SER A 22 2.80 -1.19 -15.94
N LEU A 23 3.90 -0.60 -15.46
CA LEU A 23 4.25 -0.60 -14.04
C LEU A 23 3.31 0.29 -13.21
N GLY A 24 2.62 1.25 -13.81
CA GLY A 24 1.74 2.19 -13.10
C GLY A 24 0.63 1.48 -12.32
N ASP A 25 -0.11 0.59 -12.98
CA ASP A 25 -1.23 -0.12 -12.36
C ASP A 25 -0.76 -1.14 -11.30
N ALA A 26 0.28 -1.91 -11.62
CA ALA A 26 0.83 -2.90 -10.69
C ALA A 26 1.45 -2.23 -9.45
N ILE A 27 2.20 -1.13 -9.63
CA ILE A 27 2.76 -0.35 -8.51
C ILE A 27 1.63 0.27 -7.68
N SER A 28 0.61 0.84 -8.32
CA SER A 28 -0.57 1.38 -7.63
C SER A 28 -1.25 0.32 -6.76
N LEU A 29 -1.49 -0.87 -7.32
CA LEU A 29 -2.01 -2.01 -6.57
C LEU A 29 -1.06 -2.46 -5.45
N GLY A 30 0.26 -2.34 -5.63
CA GLY A 30 1.27 -2.56 -4.59
C GLY A 30 1.16 -1.56 -3.43
N PHE A 31 0.86 -0.29 -3.72
CA PHE A 31 0.59 0.71 -2.68
C PHE A 31 -0.72 0.42 -1.94
N VAL A 32 -1.76 -0.01 -2.64
CA VAL A 32 -3.02 -0.46 -2.00
C VAL A 32 -2.74 -1.64 -1.09
N GLU A 33 -2.12 -2.71 -1.60
CA GLU A 33 -1.79 -3.90 -0.81
C GLU A 33 -1.01 -3.53 0.46
N GLU A 34 0.08 -2.76 0.34
CA GLU A 34 0.89 -2.37 1.49
C GLU A 34 0.12 -1.50 2.48
N THR A 35 -0.78 -0.65 2.00
CA THR A 35 -1.66 0.14 2.87
C THR A 35 -2.59 -0.78 3.66
N GLU A 36 -3.24 -1.74 3.01
CA GLU A 36 -4.15 -2.68 3.69
C GLU A 36 -3.42 -3.56 4.71
N VAL A 37 -2.19 -4.00 4.40
CA VAL A 37 -1.34 -4.71 5.37
C VAL A 37 -1.06 -3.83 6.60
N GLN A 38 -0.71 -2.56 6.41
CA GLN A 38 -0.46 -1.64 7.53
C GLN A 38 -1.72 -1.29 8.33
N VAL A 39 -2.88 -1.17 7.67
CA VAL A 39 -4.17 -0.99 8.35
C VAL A 39 -4.53 -2.24 9.15
N GLY A 40 -4.31 -3.44 8.61
CA GLY A 40 -4.44 -4.70 9.32
C GLY A 40 -3.57 -4.74 10.59
N GLU A 41 -2.28 -4.42 10.48
CA GLU A 41 -1.39 -4.31 11.65
C GLU A 41 -1.94 -3.31 12.70
N HIS A 42 -2.48 -2.17 12.24
CA HIS A 42 -3.07 -1.16 13.12
C HIS A 42 -4.34 -1.67 13.82
N LEU A 43 -5.26 -2.31 13.11
CA LEU A 43 -6.48 -2.90 13.66
C LEU A 43 -6.15 -4.02 14.65
N GLN A 44 -5.13 -4.83 14.38
CA GLN A 44 -4.66 -5.85 15.30
C GLN A 44 -4.13 -5.25 16.61
N SER A 45 -3.36 -4.16 16.52
CA SER A 45 -2.93 -3.40 17.71
C SER A 45 -4.12 -2.78 18.45
N HIS A 46 -5.12 -2.28 17.73
CA HIS A 46 -6.31 -1.68 18.32
C HIS A 46 -7.16 -2.73 19.05
N LEU A 47 -7.31 -3.93 18.47
CA LEU A 47 -8.01 -5.07 19.09
C LEU A 47 -7.35 -5.49 20.41
N GLN A 48 -6.02 -5.40 20.51
CA GLN A 48 -5.28 -5.69 21.75
C GLN A 48 -5.45 -4.59 22.81
N ALA A 49 -5.73 -3.35 22.40
CA ALA A 49 -5.94 -2.23 23.31
C ALA A 49 -7.39 -2.14 23.85
N LEU A 50 -8.36 -2.79 23.18
CA LEU A 50 -9.77 -2.77 23.60
C LEU A 50 -9.99 -3.58 24.89
N PRO A 51 -10.85 -3.11 25.82
CA PRO A 51 -11.22 -3.87 27.01
C PRO A 51 -11.81 -5.24 26.68
N ASP A 52 -11.47 -6.27 27.46
CA ASP A 52 -11.95 -7.64 27.23
C ASP A 52 -13.48 -7.78 27.26
N GLY A 53 -14.16 -6.92 28.04
CA GLY A 53 -15.61 -6.90 28.15
C GLY A 53 -16.34 -6.19 27.01
N ASP A 54 -15.62 -5.46 26.14
CA ASP A 54 -16.22 -4.79 24.98
C ASP A 54 -16.30 -5.73 23.77
N HIS A 55 -17.15 -6.76 23.90
CA HIS A 55 -17.28 -7.79 22.88
C HIS A 55 -17.79 -7.24 21.54
N VAL A 56 -18.59 -6.17 21.55
CA VAL A 56 -19.14 -5.56 20.33
C VAL A 56 -18.03 -4.88 19.53
N SER A 57 -17.26 -3.98 20.15
CA SER A 57 -16.16 -3.30 19.46
C SER A 57 -15.09 -4.30 19.01
N ARG A 58 -14.77 -5.30 19.84
CA ARG A 58 -13.81 -6.36 19.49
C ARG A 58 -14.25 -7.16 18.27
N ALA A 59 -15.54 -7.52 18.19
CA ALA A 59 -16.08 -8.24 17.03
C ALA A 59 -16.01 -7.40 15.75
N ILE A 60 -16.32 -6.10 15.84
CA ILE A 60 -16.24 -5.18 14.69
C ILE A 60 -14.80 -5.06 14.20
N VAL A 61 -13.85 -4.79 15.11
CA VAL A 61 -12.43 -4.61 14.76
C VAL A 61 -11.81 -5.91 14.22
N ALA A 62 -12.19 -7.06 14.78
CA ALA A 62 -11.77 -8.35 14.25
C ALA A 62 -12.29 -8.62 12.83
N GLN A 63 -13.54 -8.22 12.54
CA GLN A 63 -14.10 -8.31 11.20
C GLN A 63 -13.36 -7.37 10.23
N MET A 64 -13.16 -6.11 10.61
CA MET A 64 -12.40 -5.15 9.79
C MET A 64 -11.00 -5.67 9.48
N HIS A 65 -10.30 -6.24 10.48
CA HIS A 65 -8.99 -6.84 10.27
C HIS A 65 -9.01 -7.97 9.23
N ALA A 66 -10.03 -8.84 9.30
CA ALA A 66 -10.21 -9.90 8.30
C ALA A 66 -10.53 -9.34 6.91
N ASP A 67 -11.27 -8.23 6.84
CA ASP A 67 -11.60 -7.55 5.58
C ASP A 67 -10.33 -6.98 4.93
N GLU A 68 -9.46 -6.29 5.67
CA GLU A 68 -8.22 -5.73 5.10
C GLU A 68 -7.23 -6.82 4.66
N LEU A 69 -7.15 -7.94 5.37
CA LEU A 69 -6.36 -9.10 4.92
C LEU A 69 -6.86 -9.63 3.56
N ARG A 70 -8.18 -9.61 3.32
CA ARG A 70 -8.73 -9.99 2.02
C ARG A 70 -8.43 -8.92 0.97
N HIS A 71 -8.58 -7.64 1.28
CA HIS A 71 -8.25 -6.56 0.33
C HIS A 71 -6.77 -6.61 -0.10
N ALA A 72 -5.85 -6.84 0.83
CA ALA A 72 -4.43 -7.04 0.52
C ALA A 72 -4.23 -8.24 -0.41
N HIS A 73 -4.89 -9.37 -0.13
CA HIS A 73 -4.84 -10.55 -0.98
C HIS A 73 -5.41 -10.29 -2.38
N ASP A 74 -6.56 -9.61 -2.47
CA ASP A 74 -7.23 -9.28 -3.72
C ASP A 74 -6.34 -8.37 -4.58
N ALA A 75 -5.68 -7.38 -3.99
CA ALA A 75 -4.70 -6.54 -4.67
C ALA A 75 -3.53 -7.37 -5.21
N ARG A 76 -3.00 -8.32 -4.42
CA ARG A 76 -1.96 -9.25 -4.87
C ARG A 76 -2.41 -10.11 -6.04
N VAL A 77 -3.61 -10.68 -5.97
CA VAL A 77 -4.19 -11.50 -7.04
C VAL A 77 -4.46 -10.66 -8.30
N ALA A 78 -4.83 -9.38 -8.15
CA ALA A 78 -5.02 -8.43 -9.23
C ALA A 78 -3.70 -7.98 -9.91
N GLY A 79 -2.55 -8.40 -9.41
CA GLY A 79 -1.24 -8.11 -10.00
C GLY A 79 -0.48 -6.97 -9.32
N ALA A 80 -0.69 -6.74 -8.02
CA ALA A 80 0.14 -5.83 -7.24
C ALA A 80 1.63 -6.16 -7.40
N ALA A 81 2.42 -5.12 -7.68
CA ALA A 81 3.86 -5.20 -7.65
C ALA A 81 4.34 -5.23 -6.20
N ASP A 82 5.28 -6.13 -5.89
CA ASP A 82 5.91 -6.14 -4.58
C ASP A 82 6.79 -4.89 -4.43
N LEU A 83 6.37 -3.97 -3.56
CA LEU A 83 7.08 -2.72 -3.35
C LEU A 83 8.45 -2.98 -2.69
N PRO A 84 9.53 -2.33 -3.13
CA PRO A 84 10.82 -2.38 -2.46
C PRO A 84 10.71 -2.00 -0.98
N GLN A 85 11.43 -2.71 -0.11
CA GLN A 85 11.41 -2.49 1.34
C GLN A 85 11.58 -1.02 1.77
N PRO A 86 12.47 -0.20 1.17
CA PRO A 86 12.61 1.21 1.55
C PRO A 86 11.32 2.03 1.36
N ILE A 87 10.47 1.66 0.39
CA ILE A 87 9.18 2.33 0.15
C ILE A 87 8.18 1.93 1.23
N LYS A 88 8.11 0.64 1.56
CA LYS A 88 7.25 0.12 2.64
C LYS A 88 7.59 0.77 3.99
N ASP A 89 8.88 0.91 4.29
CA ASP A 89 9.37 1.56 5.51
C ASP A 89 8.98 3.04 5.56
N LEU A 90 9.08 3.75 4.42
CA LEU A 90 8.63 5.13 4.31
C LEU A 90 7.12 5.27 4.56
N MET A 91 6.32 4.39 3.96
CA MET A 91 4.87 4.36 4.19
C MET A 91 4.54 4.13 5.67
N ARG A 92 5.23 3.19 6.32
CA ARG A 92 5.05 2.88 7.74
C ARG A 92 5.38 4.07 8.64
N MET A 93 6.42 4.84 8.31
CA MET A 93 6.73 6.08 9.03
C MET A 93 5.64 7.13 8.85
N ALA A 94 5.12 7.31 7.63
CA ALA A 94 4.03 8.24 7.37
C ALA A 94 2.76 7.87 8.14
N ALA A 95 2.40 6.58 8.16
CA ALA A 95 1.26 6.07 8.90
C ALA A 95 1.37 6.36 10.41
N LYS A 96 2.56 6.13 11.00
CA LYS A 96 2.82 6.43 12.43
C LYS A 96 2.65 7.90 12.78
N VAL A 97 3.04 8.82 11.89
CA VAL A 97 2.84 10.26 12.12
C VAL A 97 1.35 10.57 12.19
N MET A 98 0.55 10.02 11.27
CA MET A 98 -0.90 10.24 11.23
C MET A 98 -1.60 9.72 12.50
N THR A 99 -1.25 8.52 12.97
CA THR A 99 -1.82 7.95 14.19
C THR A 99 -1.40 8.72 15.45
N THR A 100 -0.17 9.25 15.48
CA THR A 100 0.35 10.00 16.64
C THR A 100 -0.27 11.38 16.76
N VAL A 101 -0.56 12.06 15.63
CA VAL A 101 -1.20 13.39 15.63
C VAL A 101 -2.61 13.32 16.22
N VAL A 102 -3.35 12.24 15.94
CA VAL A 102 -4.70 12.03 16.50
C VAL A 102 -4.66 11.80 18.03
N GLN A 103 -3.64 11.11 18.55
CA GLN A 103 -3.53 10.83 19.99
C GLN A 103 -3.06 12.04 20.82
N ARG A 104 -2.49 13.08 20.21
CA ARG A 104 -1.99 14.27 20.92
C ARG A 104 -2.92 15.49 20.83
N GLY A 105 -4.01 15.40 20.06
CA GLY A 105 -4.98 16.49 19.87
C GLY A 105 -6.32 16.31 20.61
N GLY A 106 -6.45 15.28 21.45
CA GLY A 106 -7.65 14.99 22.24
C GLY A 106 -7.50 15.36 23.71
#